data_AF-A0A2V6FAJ4-F1
#
_entry.id   AF-A0A2V6FAJ4-F1
#
_cell.length_a   1.000
_cell.length_b   1.000
_cell.length_c   1.000
_cell.angle_alpha   90.00
_cell.angle_beta   90.00
_cell.angle_gamma   90.00
#
_symmetry.space_group_name_H-M   'P 1'
#
loop_
_entity.id
_entity.type
_entity.pdbx_description
1 polymer ?
#
loop_
_entity_poly.entity_id
_entity_poly.type
_entity_poly.pdbx_seq_one_letter_code
_entity_poly.pdbx_strand_id
1 'polypeptide(L)'
;MRHIITFSFCLVLIQSLSAEPELKGSPSELAAYLGSLPKTVGVTGESELKVQADRAIIGLRVTTENKSLQEALRANQEVRSKILNSLKDHDIGADRIQASKFSSTPKYGMFGDKARSYRVENIIKITVIDEKQFQAAARLVDALPEVQYLGIDFEHSDKEALKKKAIAQALDHAIERTKLYEERLKVRLVPKSFSETAAVSQGAPPAMPRIESTVFPARPKAPTPIPGATRDYAPAAMEEGVSLFGELFFMARVVVDYAVESK
;
A
#
# COMPACT_ATOMS: atom_id res chain seq x y z
N MET A 1 -27.32 -86.44 -1.08
CA MET A 1 -27.69 -85.01 -1.04
C MET A 1 -26.43 -84.20 -0.71
N ARG A 2 -25.95 -83.37 -1.65
CA ARG A 2 -24.85 -82.40 -1.45
C ARG A 2 -25.39 -81.06 -1.96
N HIS A 3 -25.47 -80.06 -1.09
CA HIS A 3 -25.82 -78.69 -1.48
C HIS A 3 -24.55 -77.86 -1.63
N ILE A 4 -24.39 -77.25 -2.80
CA ILE A 4 -23.32 -76.31 -3.14
C ILE A 4 -23.91 -74.91 -2.97
N ILE A 5 -23.24 -74.07 -2.18
CA ILE A 5 -23.60 -72.67 -1.94
C ILE A 5 -22.77 -71.81 -2.90
N THR A 6 -23.42 -71.07 -3.78
CA THR A 6 -22.82 -70.06 -4.67
C THR A 6 -23.02 -68.67 -4.08
N PHE A 7 -21.92 -67.98 -3.74
CA PHE A 7 -21.91 -66.57 -3.36
C PHE A 7 -21.76 -65.70 -4.61
N SER A 8 -22.73 -64.82 -4.86
CA SER A 8 -22.69 -63.82 -5.93
C SER A 8 -22.13 -62.51 -5.38
N PHE A 9 -21.04 -62.01 -5.98
CA PHE A 9 -20.32 -60.80 -5.57
C PHE A 9 -20.78 -59.63 -6.46
N CYS A 10 -21.46 -58.65 -5.88
CA CYS A 10 -21.96 -57.48 -6.62
C CYS A 10 -20.98 -56.31 -6.50
N LEU A 11 -20.44 -55.86 -7.65
CA LEU A 11 -19.48 -54.76 -7.77
C LEU A 11 -20.25 -53.44 -7.93
N VAL A 12 -20.13 -52.52 -6.98
CA VAL A 12 -20.76 -51.18 -7.04
C VAL A 12 -19.78 -50.18 -7.65
N LEU A 13 -20.08 -49.67 -8.85
CA LEU A 13 -19.43 -48.50 -9.44
C LEU A 13 -19.94 -47.22 -8.77
N ILE A 14 -19.05 -46.46 -8.14
CA ILE A 14 -19.36 -45.11 -7.63
C ILE A 14 -19.06 -44.12 -8.75
N GLN A 15 -20.11 -43.51 -9.33
CA GLN A 15 -19.94 -42.38 -10.25
C GLN A 15 -19.99 -41.06 -9.47
N SER A 16 -18.96 -40.23 -9.64
CA SER A 16 -18.89 -38.90 -9.06
C SER A 16 -19.80 -37.94 -9.84
N LEU A 17 -20.99 -37.64 -9.30
CA LEU A 17 -21.83 -36.55 -9.79
C LEU A 17 -21.14 -35.21 -9.51
N SER A 18 -20.70 -34.51 -10.56
CA SER A 18 -20.36 -33.09 -10.46
C SER A 18 -21.65 -32.29 -10.70
N ALA A 19 -22.19 -31.69 -9.66
CA ALA A 19 -23.30 -30.75 -9.77
C ALA A 19 -22.73 -29.35 -10.07
N GLU A 20 -22.81 -28.91 -11.32
CA GLU A 20 -22.67 -27.49 -11.62
C GLU A 20 -23.93 -26.75 -11.17
N PRO A 21 -23.82 -25.56 -10.56
CA PRO A 21 -24.99 -24.78 -10.17
C PRO A 21 -25.72 -24.28 -11.44
N GLU A 22 -26.74 -25.00 -11.88
CA GLU A 22 -27.69 -24.49 -12.86
C GLU A 22 -28.53 -23.37 -12.22
N LEU A 23 -28.42 -22.14 -12.75
CA LEU A 23 -29.41 -21.10 -12.47
C LEU A 23 -30.73 -21.50 -13.14
N LYS A 24 -31.60 -22.17 -12.38
CA LYS A 24 -32.96 -22.50 -12.81
C LYS A 24 -33.87 -21.28 -12.62
N GLY A 25 -34.60 -20.91 -13.67
CA GLY A 25 -35.61 -19.85 -13.63
C GLY A 25 -35.95 -19.30 -15.02
N SER A 26 -37.17 -18.81 -15.18
CA SER A 26 -37.64 -18.08 -16.36
C SER A 26 -37.12 -16.62 -16.36
N PRO A 27 -36.97 -15.97 -17.52
CA PRO A 27 -36.63 -14.54 -17.59
C PRO A 27 -37.57 -13.64 -16.77
N SER A 28 -38.84 -14.02 -16.63
CA SER A 28 -39.83 -13.36 -15.78
C SER A 28 -39.55 -13.50 -14.28
N GLU A 29 -39.10 -14.66 -13.81
CA GLU A 29 -38.72 -14.87 -12.41
C GLU A 29 -37.44 -14.10 -12.08
N LEU A 30 -36.49 -14.05 -13.01
CA LEU A 30 -35.30 -13.21 -12.87
C LEU A 30 -35.67 -11.72 -12.83
N ALA A 31 -36.57 -11.26 -13.69
CA ALA A 31 -37.03 -9.86 -13.69
C ALA A 31 -37.79 -9.50 -12.40
N ALA A 32 -38.65 -10.38 -11.90
CA ALA A 32 -39.34 -10.21 -10.63
C ALA A 32 -38.36 -10.19 -9.46
N TYR A 33 -37.35 -11.06 -9.48
CA TYR A 33 -36.29 -11.10 -8.48
C TYR A 33 -35.47 -9.81 -8.48
N LEU A 34 -34.96 -9.39 -9.64
CA LEU A 34 -34.19 -8.15 -9.81
C LEU A 34 -35.01 -6.89 -9.45
N GLY A 35 -36.30 -6.87 -9.78
CA GLY A 35 -37.22 -5.78 -9.41
C GLY A 35 -37.53 -5.72 -7.91
N SER A 36 -37.41 -6.86 -7.21
CA SER A 36 -37.56 -6.97 -5.75
C SER A 36 -36.28 -6.74 -4.97
N LEU A 37 -35.13 -6.63 -5.64
CA LEU A 37 -33.89 -6.29 -4.98
C LEU A 37 -33.99 -4.88 -4.36
N PRO A 38 -33.55 -4.72 -3.11
CA PRO A 38 -33.58 -3.42 -2.45
C PRO A 38 -32.70 -2.44 -3.21
N LYS A 39 -33.28 -1.31 -3.61
CA LYS A 39 -32.52 -0.23 -4.27
C LYS A 39 -31.45 0.27 -3.32
N THR A 40 -30.21 0.27 -3.76
CA THR A 40 -29.09 0.78 -2.98
C THR A 40 -28.55 2.08 -3.57
N VAL A 41 -28.01 2.94 -2.70
CA VAL A 41 -27.30 4.15 -3.09
C VAL A 41 -25.99 4.24 -2.31
N GLY A 42 -24.89 4.46 -3.02
CA GLY A 42 -23.60 4.77 -2.42
C GLY A 42 -23.50 6.26 -2.12
N VAL A 43 -23.30 6.63 -0.86
CA VAL A 43 -22.95 8.00 -0.47
C VAL A 43 -21.48 8.03 -0.10
N THR A 44 -20.75 8.98 -0.69
CA THR A 44 -19.31 9.13 -0.46
C THR A 44 -19.04 10.31 0.47
N GLY A 45 -18.04 10.21 1.32
CA GLY A 45 -17.43 11.35 1.98
C GLY A 45 -15.94 11.34 1.70
N GLU A 46 -15.38 12.53 1.50
CA GLU A 46 -13.95 12.71 1.21
C GLU A 46 -13.40 13.76 2.15
N SER A 47 -12.16 13.58 2.58
CA SER A 47 -11.44 14.56 3.41
C SER A 47 -10.00 14.71 2.94
N GLU A 48 -9.45 15.88 3.23
CA GLU A 48 -8.05 16.20 2.99
C GLU A 48 -7.52 16.97 4.20
N LEU A 49 -6.45 16.47 4.79
CA LEU A 49 -5.71 17.10 5.88
C LEU A 49 -4.31 17.45 5.40
N LYS A 50 -4.03 18.75 5.39
CA LYS A 50 -2.73 19.30 5.06
C LYS A 50 -1.93 19.52 6.35
N VAL A 51 -0.76 18.90 6.46
CA VAL A 51 0.13 19.00 7.63
C VAL A 51 1.59 19.09 7.20
N GLN A 52 2.44 19.70 8.02
CA GLN A 52 3.88 19.72 7.75
C GLN A 52 4.51 18.39 8.17
N ALA A 53 5.46 17.88 7.38
CA ALA A 53 6.29 16.75 7.82
C ALA A 53 7.22 17.18 8.97
N ASP A 54 7.45 16.29 9.93
CA ASP A 54 8.30 16.54 11.11
C ASP A 54 9.60 15.73 11.08
N ARG A 55 9.72 14.78 10.15
CA ARG A 55 10.86 13.89 10.02
C ARG A 55 11.05 13.43 8.58
N ALA A 56 12.25 12.96 8.29
CA ALA A 56 12.57 12.27 7.06
C ALA A 56 13.11 10.86 7.33
N ILE A 57 12.84 9.95 6.41
CA ILE A 57 13.31 8.57 6.39
C ILE A 57 14.29 8.45 5.22
N ILE A 58 15.57 8.35 5.54
CA ILE A 58 16.63 8.18 4.55
C ILE A 58 16.84 6.69 4.32
N GLY A 59 16.71 6.25 3.07
CA GLY A 59 17.00 4.88 2.64
C GLY A 59 18.43 4.75 2.15
N LEU A 60 19.21 3.88 2.79
CA LEU A 60 20.56 3.52 2.38
C LEU A 60 20.63 2.02 2.06
N ARG A 61 21.42 1.64 1.05
CA ARG A 61 21.78 0.24 0.77
C ARG A 61 23.22 0.01 1.19
N VAL A 62 23.45 -1.07 1.93
CA VAL A 62 24.78 -1.57 2.27
C VAL A 62 25.07 -2.82 1.44
N THR A 63 26.11 -2.77 0.62
CA THR A 63 26.50 -3.86 -0.27
C THR A 63 27.93 -4.29 0.00
N THR A 64 28.14 -5.57 0.29
CA THR A 64 29.48 -6.17 0.43
C THR A 64 29.62 -7.36 -0.51
N GLU A 65 30.84 -7.63 -0.95
CA GLU A 65 31.12 -8.75 -1.84
C GLU A 65 32.44 -9.43 -1.47
N ASN A 66 32.41 -10.77 -1.37
CA ASN A 66 33.61 -11.57 -1.09
C ASN A 66 33.52 -12.94 -1.77
N LYS A 67 34.67 -13.61 -1.98
CA LYS A 67 34.72 -15.00 -2.45
C LYS A 67 34.08 -15.99 -1.47
N SER A 68 34.12 -15.68 -0.17
CA SER A 68 33.46 -16.45 0.89
C SER A 68 32.18 -15.74 1.33
N LEU A 69 31.07 -16.46 1.39
CA LEU A 69 29.80 -15.93 1.90
C LEU A 69 29.93 -15.48 3.37
N GLN A 70 30.66 -16.24 4.19
CA GLN A 70 30.88 -15.92 5.59
C GLN A 70 31.60 -14.58 5.74
N GLU A 71 32.65 -14.36 4.94
CA GLU A 71 33.40 -13.09 4.96
C GLU A 71 32.57 -11.93 4.41
N ALA A 72 31.74 -12.15 3.38
CA ALA A 72 30.82 -11.12 2.87
C ALA A 72 29.80 -10.69 3.93
N LEU A 73 29.25 -11.65 4.68
CA LEU A 73 28.33 -11.41 5.80
C LEU A 73 29.01 -10.67 6.95
N ARG A 74 30.23 -11.08 7.32
CA ARG A 74 31.02 -10.43 8.36
C ARG A 74 31.34 -8.98 7.99
N ALA A 75 31.83 -8.73 6.78
CA ALA A 75 32.09 -7.38 6.29
C ALA A 75 30.82 -6.52 6.31
N ASN A 76 29.66 -7.09 5.93
CA ASN A 76 28.38 -6.37 5.99
C ASN A 76 27.99 -5.99 7.42
N GLN A 77 28.21 -6.89 8.39
CA GLN A 77 27.98 -6.63 9.80
C GLN A 77 28.90 -5.54 10.35
N GLU A 78 30.17 -5.53 9.94
CA GLU A 78 31.14 -4.51 10.33
C GLU A 78 30.74 -3.12 9.81
N VAL A 79 30.34 -3.01 8.53
CA VAL A 79 29.84 -1.74 7.96
C VAL A 79 28.58 -1.27 8.70
N ARG A 80 27.62 -2.14 8.98
CA ARG A 80 26.42 -1.80 9.75
C ARG A 80 26.73 -1.33 11.17
N SER A 81 27.73 -1.93 11.81
CA SER A 81 28.18 -1.52 13.15
C SER A 81 28.83 -0.13 13.12
N LYS A 82 29.63 0.17 12.07
CA LYS A 82 30.19 1.51 11.85
C LYS A 82 29.11 2.55 11.64
N ILE A 83 28.09 2.25 10.83
CA ILE A 83 26.94 3.12 10.60
C ILE A 83 26.24 3.42 11.93
N LEU A 84 25.91 2.40 12.72
CA LEU A 84 25.24 2.57 14.01
C LEU A 84 26.05 3.44 14.96
N ASN A 85 27.36 3.24 15.04
CA ASN A 85 28.22 4.02 15.93
C ASN A 85 28.34 5.47 15.46
N SER A 86 28.55 5.71 14.16
CA SER A 86 28.63 7.05 13.59
C SER A 86 27.34 7.85 13.83
N LEU A 87 26.18 7.21 13.67
CA LEU A 87 24.88 7.86 13.88
C LEU A 87 24.57 8.16 15.36
N LYS A 88 25.05 7.33 16.28
CA LYS A 88 24.89 7.57 17.73
C LYS A 88 25.56 8.86 18.18
N ASP A 89 26.71 9.21 17.59
CA ASP A 89 27.44 10.46 17.89
C ASP A 89 26.67 11.72 17.43
N HIS A 90 25.57 11.53 16.69
CA HIS A 90 24.69 12.57 16.16
C HIS A 90 23.25 12.47 16.70
N ASP A 91 23.05 11.88 17.88
CA ASP A 91 21.75 11.73 18.56
C ASP A 91 20.71 10.91 17.75
N ILE A 92 21.18 10.03 16.86
CA ILE A 92 20.32 9.08 16.12
C ILE A 92 20.46 7.71 16.78
N GLY A 93 19.51 7.39 17.66
CA GLY A 93 19.43 6.13 18.38
C GLY A 93 19.11 4.92 17.50
N ALA A 94 19.37 3.72 18.03
CA ALA A 94 19.10 2.46 17.34
C ALA A 94 17.61 2.24 17.03
N ASP A 95 16.72 2.81 17.84
CA ASP A 95 15.27 2.83 17.65
C ASP A 95 14.83 3.58 16.37
N ARG A 96 15.67 4.52 15.90
CA ARG A 96 15.45 5.31 14.68
C ARG A 96 16.08 4.69 13.44
N ILE A 97 16.74 3.53 13.59
CA ILE A 97 17.44 2.83 12.52
C ILE A 97 16.78 1.47 12.31
N GLN A 98 16.12 1.31 11.16
CA GLN A 98 15.45 0.07 10.78
C GLN A 98 16.21 -0.60 9.65
N ALA A 99 16.81 -1.76 9.92
CA ALA A 99 17.45 -2.58 8.90
C ALA A 99 16.46 -3.63 8.35
N SER A 100 16.45 -3.81 7.03
CA SER A 100 15.74 -4.91 6.39
C SER A 100 16.40 -6.25 6.73
N LYS A 101 15.79 -7.36 6.29
CA LYS A 101 16.53 -8.61 6.18
C LYS A 101 17.67 -8.44 5.15
N PHE A 102 18.81 -9.08 5.39
CA PHE A 102 19.88 -9.12 4.40
C PHE A 102 19.55 -10.17 3.33
N SER A 103 19.94 -9.90 2.08
CA SER A 103 19.88 -10.84 0.98
C SER A 103 21.30 -11.23 0.57
N SER A 104 21.50 -12.47 0.14
CA SER A 104 22.78 -12.95 -0.38
C SER A 104 22.59 -13.53 -1.77
N THR A 105 23.35 -13.01 -2.74
CA THR A 105 23.29 -13.43 -4.14
C THR A 105 24.66 -13.98 -4.57
N PRO A 106 24.78 -15.27 -4.93
CA PRO A 106 26.00 -15.79 -5.53
C PRO A 106 26.22 -15.18 -6.92
N LYS A 107 27.48 -14.92 -7.27
CA LYS A 107 27.91 -14.42 -8.57
C LYS A 107 28.74 -15.49 -9.25
N TYR A 108 28.25 -16.01 -10.37
CA TYR A 108 28.93 -17.05 -11.13
C TYR A 108 29.83 -16.44 -12.20
N GLY A 109 30.90 -17.16 -12.54
CA GLY A 109 31.70 -16.86 -13.72
C GLY A 109 30.98 -17.27 -15.00
N MET A 110 31.45 -16.77 -16.15
CA MET A 110 30.85 -17.04 -17.47
C MET A 110 30.80 -18.54 -17.85
N PHE A 111 31.67 -19.37 -17.25
CA PHE A 111 31.84 -20.78 -17.64
C PHE A 111 31.99 -21.73 -16.43
N GLY A 112 31.46 -21.39 -15.26
CA GLY A 112 31.69 -22.20 -14.05
C GLY A 112 30.48 -22.32 -13.14
N ASP A 113 30.22 -23.55 -12.67
CA ASP A 113 29.14 -23.88 -11.74
C ASP A 113 29.45 -23.47 -10.29
N LYS A 114 30.68 -23.03 -10.03
CA LYS A 114 31.11 -22.50 -8.73
C LYS A 114 30.92 -20.99 -8.69
N ALA A 115 30.32 -20.50 -7.61
CA ALA A 115 30.22 -19.07 -7.35
C ALA A 115 31.64 -18.47 -7.24
N ARG A 116 31.89 -17.42 -8.03
CA ARG A 116 33.12 -16.62 -7.99
C ARG A 116 33.15 -15.71 -6.78
N SER A 117 31.99 -15.19 -6.39
CA SER A 117 31.80 -14.34 -5.22
C SER A 117 30.37 -14.42 -4.71
N TYR A 118 30.14 -13.88 -3.52
CA TYR A 118 28.86 -13.73 -2.88
C TYR A 118 28.67 -12.25 -2.56
N ARG A 119 27.58 -11.68 -3.06
CA ARG A 119 27.16 -10.33 -2.74
C ARG A 119 26.12 -10.37 -1.64
N VAL A 120 26.32 -9.59 -0.58
CA VAL A 120 25.37 -9.42 0.50
C VAL A 120 24.86 -8.00 0.48
N GLU A 121 23.54 -7.84 0.48
CA GLU A 121 22.88 -6.53 0.44
C GLU A 121 21.90 -6.38 1.62
N ASN A 122 21.82 -5.17 2.15
CA ASN A 122 20.86 -4.80 3.19
C ASN A 122 20.37 -3.37 2.98
N ILE A 123 19.09 -3.10 3.24
CA ILE A 123 18.55 -1.75 3.22
C ILE A 123 18.42 -1.27 4.67
N ILE A 124 18.91 -0.07 4.95
CA ILE A 124 18.80 0.61 6.22
C ILE A 124 17.95 1.85 6.02
N LYS A 125 16.91 2.01 6.84
CA LYS A 125 16.11 3.21 6.93
C LYS A 125 16.49 3.98 8.18
N ILE A 126 16.87 5.24 8.02
CA ILE A 126 17.31 6.11 9.11
C ILE A 126 16.29 7.24 9.25
N THR A 127 15.68 7.37 10.42
CA THR A 127 14.79 8.49 10.73
C THR A 127 15.62 9.68 11.19
N VAL A 128 15.48 10.85 10.55
CA VAL A 128 16.14 12.12 10.91
C VAL A 128 15.08 13.20 11.16
N ILE A 129 15.33 14.14 12.08
CA ILE A 129 14.36 15.19 12.48
C ILE A 129 14.86 16.61 12.22
N ASP A 130 16.14 16.75 11.85
CA ASP A 130 16.75 18.05 11.57
C ASP A 130 17.83 17.93 10.50
N GLU A 131 18.31 19.08 10.04
CA GLU A 131 19.34 19.17 9.01
C GLU A 131 20.69 18.57 9.44
N LYS A 132 21.06 18.67 10.73
CA LYS A 132 22.33 18.13 11.22
C LYS A 132 22.34 16.61 11.16
N GLN A 133 21.24 15.98 11.55
CA GLN A 133 21.03 14.54 11.44
C GLN A 133 20.99 14.09 9.97
N PHE A 134 20.39 14.89 9.09
CA PHE A 134 20.44 14.62 7.65
C PHE A 134 21.87 14.63 7.12
N GLN A 135 22.66 15.66 7.46
CA GLN A 135 24.08 15.74 7.08
C GLN A 135 24.90 14.57 7.65
N ALA A 136 24.60 14.11 8.88
CA ALA A 136 25.24 12.93 9.46
C ALA A 136 24.98 11.66 8.65
N ALA A 137 23.74 11.46 8.21
CA ALA A 137 23.38 10.33 7.34
C ALA A 137 24.03 10.44 5.94
N ALA A 138 24.09 11.65 5.37
CA ALA A 138 24.75 11.90 4.08
C ALA A 138 26.25 11.56 4.13
N ARG A 139 26.94 11.95 5.21
CA ARG A 139 28.36 11.61 5.43
C ARG A 139 28.66 10.12 5.41
N LEU A 140 27.71 9.26 5.77
CA LEU A 140 27.89 7.81 5.66
C LEU A 140 28.08 7.36 4.21
N VAL A 141 27.36 7.98 3.29
CA VAL A 141 27.46 7.68 1.85
C VAL A 141 28.82 8.12 1.32
N ASP A 142 29.32 9.27 1.77
CA ASP A 142 30.63 9.80 1.35
C ASP A 142 31.80 9.02 1.96
N ALA A 143 31.67 8.57 3.21
CA ALA A 143 32.75 7.96 3.97
C ALA A 143 32.87 6.44 3.79
N LEU A 144 31.79 5.75 3.43
CA LEU A 144 31.75 4.28 3.35
C LEU A 144 31.42 3.85 1.91
N PRO A 145 32.38 3.28 1.16
CA PRO A 145 32.16 2.89 -0.24
C PRO A 145 31.13 1.76 -0.41
N GLU A 146 30.85 1.00 0.64
CA GLU A 146 29.82 -0.04 0.65
C GLU A 146 28.39 0.52 0.78
N VAL A 147 28.23 1.82 1.05
CA VAL A 147 26.95 2.48 1.32
C VAL A 147 26.49 3.29 0.11
N GLN A 148 25.25 3.05 -0.32
CA GLN A 148 24.62 3.73 -1.44
C GLN A 148 23.33 4.40 -1.00
N TYR A 149 23.15 5.67 -1.37
CA TYR A 149 21.88 6.38 -1.20
C TYR A 149 20.79 5.80 -2.10
N LEU A 150 19.59 5.56 -1.55
CA LEU A 150 18.43 5.08 -2.30
C LEU A 150 17.38 6.17 -2.51
N GLY A 151 17.16 7.00 -1.50
CA GLY A 151 16.07 7.98 -1.52
C GLY A 151 15.73 8.49 -0.13
N ILE A 152 14.76 9.39 -0.10
CA ILE A 152 14.22 10.02 1.09
C ILE A 152 12.70 9.99 1.02
N ASP A 153 12.05 9.67 2.13
CA ASP A 153 10.61 9.80 2.33
C ASP A 153 10.36 10.73 3.52
N PHE A 154 9.47 11.70 3.39
CA PHE A 154 9.01 12.55 4.48
C PHE A 154 7.79 11.96 5.19
N GLU A 155 7.78 12.04 6.52
CA GLU A 155 6.71 11.51 7.37
C GLU A 155 6.36 12.47 8.53
N HIS A 156 5.32 12.14 9.27
CA HIS A 156 4.94 12.80 10.52
C HIS A 156 4.93 11.76 11.66
N SER A 157 5.38 12.14 12.88
CA SER A 157 5.26 11.34 14.13
C SER A 157 3.94 10.61 14.24
N ASP A 158 2.86 11.35 14.03
CA ASP A 158 1.50 10.99 14.37
C ASP A 158 0.72 10.53 13.14
N LYS A 159 1.42 9.98 12.14
CA LYS A 159 0.85 9.48 10.89
C LYS A 159 -0.44 8.68 11.08
N GLU A 160 -0.46 7.77 12.05
CA GLU A 160 -1.64 6.93 12.32
C GLU A 160 -2.80 7.73 12.96
N ALA A 161 -2.51 8.71 13.80
CA ALA A 161 -3.55 9.59 14.36
C ALA A 161 -4.12 10.52 13.28
N LEU A 162 -3.26 11.05 12.40
CA LEU A 162 -3.64 11.91 11.29
C LEU A 162 -4.49 11.16 10.24
N LYS A 163 -4.14 9.91 9.92
CA LYS A 163 -4.98 9.03 9.11
C LYS A 163 -6.37 8.85 9.73
N LYS A 164 -6.44 8.49 11.02
CA LYS A 164 -7.70 8.33 11.74
C LYS A 164 -8.53 9.61 11.71
N LYS A 165 -7.88 10.76 11.88
CA LYS A 165 -8.55 12.07 11.80
C LYS A 165 -9.12 12.33 10.40
N ALA A 166 -8.37 12.03 9.34
CA ALA A 166 -8.86 12.16 7.97
C ALA A 166 -10.08 11.24 7.74
N ILE A 167 -10.02 9.99 8.17
CA ILE A 167 -11.11 9.02 8.04
C ILE A 167 -12.37 9.51 8.77
N ALA A 168 -12.23 10.01 10.00
CA ALA A 168 -13.34 10.55 10.77
C ALA A 168 -14.03 11.71 10.03
N GLN A 169 -13.24 12.66 9.49
CA GLN A 169 -13.79 13.77 8.70
C GLN A 169 -14.50 13.29 7.42
N ALA A 170 -13.94 12.29 6.74
CA ALA A 170 -14.58 11.71 5.55
C ALA A 170 -15.92 11.06 5.92
N LEU A 171 -15.99 10.38 7.06
CA LEU A 171 -17.25 9.80 7.55
C LEU A 171 -18.27 10.88 7.90
N ASP A 172 -17.86 11.95 8.59
CA ASP A 172 -18.72 13.07 8.93
C ASP A 172 -19.33 13.70 7.67
N HIS A 173 -18.52 13.95 6.64
CA HIS A 173 -18.99 14.46 5.34
C HIS A 173 -19.97 13.49 4.65
N ALA A 174 -19.75 12.17 4.75
CA ALA A 174 -20.69 11.18 4.23
C ALA A 174 -22.03 11.25 4.96
N ILE A 175 -22.02 11.35 6.30
CA ILE A 175 -23.22 11.45 7.14
C ILE A 175 -24.01 12.74 6.84
N GLU A 176 -23.34 13.88 6.72
CA GLU A 176 -23.97 15.15 6.35
C GLU A 176 -24.68 15.04 5.00
N ARG A 177 -24.03 14.39 4.03
CA ARG A 177 -24.61 14.18 2.70
C ARG A 177 -25.80 13.22 2.70
N THR A 178 -25.74 12.15 3.50
CA THR A 178 -26.87 11.25 3.73
C THR A 178 -28.08 12.02 4.28
N LYS A 179 -27.89 12.83 5.33
CA LYS A 179 -28.96 13.65 5.93
C LYS A 179 -29.61 14.58 4.90
N LEU A 180 -28.79 15.24 4.07
CA LEU A 180 -29.28 16.09 2.98
C LEU A 180 -30.13 15.31 1.98
N TYR A 181 -29.72 14.10 1.60
CA TYR A 181 -30.48 13.25 0.67
C TYR A 181 -31.81 12.81 1.26
N GLU A 182 -31.84 12.35 2.52
CA GLU A 182 -33.08 11.98 3.20
C GLU A 182 -34.06 13.16 3.28
N GLU A 183 -33.58 14.35 3.62
CA GLU A 183 -34.42 15.54 3.76
C GLU A 183 -35.03 16.01 2.43
N ARG A 184 -34.23 16.03 1.37
CA ARG A 184 -34.61 16.60 0.06
C ARG A 184 -35.38 15.61 -0.81
N LEU A 185 -35.04 14.33 -0.73
CA LEU A 185 -35.70 13.28 -1.51
C LEU A 185 -36.85 12.59 -0.77
N LYS A 186 -37.05 12.92 0.53
CA LYS A 186 -38.08 12.29 1.38
C LYS A 186 -37.96 10.77 1.41
N VAL A 187 -36.73 10.28 1.47
CA VAL A 187 -36.40 8.86 1.62
C VAL A 187 -35.76 8.61 2.98
N ARG A 188 -35.70 7.35 3.38
CA ARG A 188 -34.88 6.87 4.50
C ARG A 188 -33.73 6.04 3.94
N LEU A 189 -32.52 6.29 4.43
CA LEU A 189 -31.30 5.62 4.02
C LEU A 189 -30.78 4.75 5.17
N VAL A 190 -30.85 3.44 5.02
CA VAL A 190 -30.38 2.47 6.03
C VAL A 190 -29.03 1.90 5.60
N PRO A 191 -27.93 2.09 6.36
CA PRO A 191 -26.61 1.64 5.96
C PRO A 191 -26.54 0.10 5.90
N LYS A 192 -25.91 -0.43 4.84
CA LYS A 192 -25.74 -1.87 4.60
C LYS A 192 -24.28 -2.30 4.63
N SER A 193 -23.43 -1.55 3.95
CA SER A 193 -21.99 -1.78 3.88
C SER A 193 -21.27 -0.46 3.83
N PHE A 194 -19.99 -0.48 4.19
CA PHE A 194 -19.11 0.64 3.94
C PHE A 194 -17.75 0.14 3.47
N SER A 195 -17.05 0.98 2.72
CA SER A 195 -15.66 0.80 2.33
C SER A 195 -14.89 2.09 2.63
N GLU A 196 -13.63 1.91 3.01
CA GLU A 196 -12.74 3.00 3.38
C GLU A 196 -11.45 2.88 2.59
N THR A 197 -11.00 4.01 2.06
CA THR A 197 -9.68 4.15 1.45
C THR A 197 -9.00 5.38 2.02
N ALA A 198 -7.84 5.20 2.65
CA ALA A 198 -6.99 6.29 3.13
C ALA A 198 -5.63 6.28 2.41
N ALA A 199 -5.14 7.46 2.04
CA ALA A 199 -3.88 7.64 1.35
C ALA A 199 -3.10 8.81 1.96
N VAL A 200 -1.77 8.73 1.89
CA VAL A 200 -0.85 9.80 2.27
C VAL A 200 0.02 10.12 1.07
N SER A 201 0.21 11.39 0.77
CA SER A 201 1.11 11.86 -0.30
C SER A 201 1.93 13.06 0.14
N GLN A 202 3.05 13.26 -0.54
CA GLN A 202 3.95 14.40 -0.39
C GLN A 202 3.75 15.38 -1.55
N GLY A 203 3.75 16.68 -1.25
CA GLY A 203 3.79 17.76 -2.25
C GLY A 203 2.50 18.00 -3.06
N ALA A 204 1.69 16.97 -3.32
CA ALA A 204 0.36 17.10 -3.92
C ALA A 204 -0.59 16.00 -3.41
N PRO A 205 -1.91 16.26 -3.34
CA PRO A 205 -2.89 15.23 -2.98
C PRO A 205 -2.79 14.03 -3.94
N PRO A 206 -2.76 12.78 -3.44
CA PRO A 206 -2.71 11.60 -4.29
C PRO A 206 -3.99 11.50 -5.14
N ALA A 207 -3.84 11.13 -6.41
CA ALA A 207 -5.00 10.82 -7.25
C ALA A 207 -5.75 9.62 -6.64
N MET A 208 -6.95 9.88 -6.09
CA MET A 208 -7.76 8.85 -5.45
C MET A 208 -8.26 7.86 -6.52
N PRO A 209 -8.04 6.53 -6.36
CA PRO A 209 -8.47 5.55 -7.35
C PRO A 209 -9.99 5.64 -7.57
N ARG A 210 -10.43 5.67 -8.84
CA ARG A 210 -11.86 5.59 -9.16
C ARG A 210 -12.33 4.18 -8.81
N ILE A 211 -13.37 4.08 -7.99
CA ILE A 211 -14.08 2.81 -7.84
C ILE A 211 -14.85 2.61 -9.14
N GLU A 212 -14.45 1.62 -9.93
CA GLU A 212 -15.21 1.19 -11.10
C GLU A 212 -16.52 0.55 -10.60
N SER A 213 -17.65 1.23 -10.83
CA SER A 213 -18.96 0.60 -10.69
C SER A 213 -19.08 -0.50 -11.76
N THR A 214 -19.24 -1.76 -11.36
CA THR A 214 -19.37 -2.94 -12.24
C THR A 214 -20.64 -2.97 -13.10
N VAL A 215 -21.35 -1.84 -13.24
CA VAL A 215 -22.70 -1.75 -13.81
C VAL A 215 -22.71 -1.24 -15.27
N PHE A 216 -21.59 -0.78 -15.81
CA PHE A 216 -21.51 -0.33 -17.21
C PHE A 216 -20.39 -1.02 -17.98
N PRO A 217 -20.65 -1.52 -19.22
CA PRO A 217 -19.57 -2.03 -20.06
C PRO A 217 -18.58 -0.91 -20.38
N ALA A 218 -17.30 -1.25 -20.25
CA ALA A 218 -16.17 -0.34 -20.42
C ALA A 218 -16.24 0.42 -21.76
N ARG A 219 -16.13 1.76 -21.69
CA ARG A 219 -15.82 2.57 -22.88
C ARG A 219 -14.36 2.31 -23.29
N PRO A 220 -14.03 2.36 -24.59
CA PRO A 220 -12.65 2.19 -25.06
C PRO A 220 -11.73 3.27 -24.48
N LYS A 221 -10.53 2.87 -24.05
CA LYS A 221 -9.48 3.73 -23.50
C LYS A 221 -9.21 4.92 -24.44
N ALA A 222 -9.31 6.13 -23.91
CA ALA A 222 -8.77 7.31 -24.57
C ALA A 222 -7.24 7.20 -24.69
N PRO A 223 -6.64 7.70 -25.78
CA PRO A 223 -5.20 7.58 -26.02
C PRO A 223 -4.40 8.35 -24.96
N THR A 224 -3.32 7.72 -24.49
CA THR A 224 -2.35 8.27 -23.54
C THR A 224 -1.73 9.58 -24.05
N PRO A 225 -1.59 10.62 -23.21
CA PRO A 225 -0.83 11.81 -23.56
C PRO A 225 0.66 11.50 -23.77
N ILE A 226 1.23 12.09 -24.82
CA ILE A 226 2.65 11.98 -25.19
C ILE A 226 3.49 12.78 -24.17
N PRO A 227 4.61 12.24 -23.66
CA PRO A 227 5.52 12.97 -22.77
C PRO A 227 6.28 14.05 -23.56
N GLY A 228 6.07 15.32 -23.22
CA GLY A 228 6.79 16.42 -23.86
C GLY A 228 6.32 17.79 -23.41
N ALA A 229 6.57 18.15 -22.16
CA ALA A 229 6.61 19.55 -21.72
C ALA A 229 7.50 19.64 -20.48
N THR A 230 8.73 20.13 -20.67
CA THR A 230 9.55 20.71 -19.62
C THR A 230 8.74 21.80 -18.93
N ARG A 231 8.41 21.60 -17.65
CA ARG A 231 7.88 22.66 -16.81
C ARG A 231 9.07 23.36 -16.17
N ASP A 232 9.36 24.55 -16.65
CA ASP A 232 10.27 25.49 -16.00
C ASP A 232 9.76 25.76 -14.58
N TYR A 233 10.59 25.40 -13.60
CA TYR A 233 10.33 25.67 -12.19
C TYR A 233 10.69 27.14 -11.92
N ALA A 234 9.69 28.02 -11.91
CA ALA A 234 9.87 29.35 -11.36
C ALA A 234 9.97 29.23 -9.82
N PRO A 235 10.99 29.80 -9.17
CA PRO A 235 11.10 29.74 -7.71
C PRO A 235 9.99 30.59 -7.09
N ALA A 236 9.03 29.93 -6.43
CA ALA A 236 8.10 30.61 -5.55
C ALA A 236 8.86 31.15 -4.33
N ALA A 237 8.58 32.39 -3.97
CA ALA A 237 9.16 33.07 -2.82
C ALA A 237 9.00 32.23 -1.55
N MET A 238 10.08 32.06 -0.80
CA MET A 238 10.10 31.33 0.47
C MET A 238 9.31 32.13 1.52
N GLU A 239 8.11 31.67 1.87
CA GLU A 239 7.43 32.13 3.07
C GLU A 239 8.09 31.49 4.30
N GLU A 240 8.44 32.33 5.29
CA GLU A 240 9.03 31.90 6.55
C GLU A 240 8.01 31.06 7.35
N GLY A 241 8.33 29.78 7.59
CA GLY A 241 7.49 28.84 8.35
C GLY A 241 7.29 27.47 7.70
N VAL A 242 7.86 27.23 6.52
CA VAL A 242 7.81 25.94 5.83
C VAL A 242 8.79 24.97 6.48
N SER A 243 8.29 23.85 7.02
CA SER A 243 9.12 22.72 7.45
C SER A 243 10.15 22.36 6.37
N LEU A 244 11.38 22.09 6.78
CA LEU A 244 12.46 21.58 5.91
C LEU A 244 12.06 20.32 5.13
N PHE A 245 11.02 19.62 5.59
CA PHE A 245 10.56 18.34 5.06
C PHE A 245 9.29 18.47 4.18
N GLY A 246 8.80 19.69 3.97
CA GLY A 246 7.65 19.97 3.12
C GLY A 246 6.31 19.55 3.73
N GLU A 247 5.30 19.43 2.86
CA GLU A 247 3.91 19.23 3.24
C GLU A 247 3.42 17.81 2.90
N LEU A 248 2.60 17.28 3.79
CA LEU A 248 1.93 15.99 3.66
C LEU A 248 0.42 16.19 3.56
N PHE A 249 -0.19 15.45 2.65
CA PHE A 249 -1.62 15.39 2.44
C PHE A 249 -2.14 14.03 2.88
N PHE A 250 -2.97 14.03 3.92
CA PHE A 250 -3.69 12.86 4.39
C PHE A 250 -5.10 12.91 3.82
N MET A 251 -5.38 12.03 2.87
CA MET A 251 -6.69 11.91 2.24
C MET A 251 -7.42 10.68 2.74
N ALA A 252 -8.72 10.81 2.94
CA ALA A 252 -9.57 9.66 3.16
C ALA A 252 -10.84 9.77 2.31
N ARG A 253 -11.33 8.61 1.87
CA ARG A 253 -12.64 8.45 1.24
C ARG A 253 -13.36 7.31 1.92
N VAL A 254 -14.58 7.60 2.34
CA VAL A 254 -15.51 6.60 2.88
C VAL A 254 -16.69 6.53 1.93
N VAL A 255 -17.04 5.32 1.48
CA VAL A 255 -18.27 5.07 0.74
C VAL A 255 -19.16 4.21 1.60
N VAL A 256 -20.38 4.67 1.86
CA VAL A 256 -21.39 3.92 2.58
C VAL A 256 -22.53 3.60 1.63
N ASP A 257 -22.84 2.31 1.48
CA ASP A 257 -23.98 1.85 0.70
C ASP A 257 -25.20 1.79 1.61
N TYR A 258 -26.27 2.47 1.21
CA TYR A 258 -27.54 2.49 1.91
C TYR A 258 -28.60 1.76 1.12
N ALA A 259 -29.49 1.03 1.80
CA ALA A 259 -30.79 0.70 1.24
C ALA A 259 -31.70 1.93 1.29
N VAL A 260 -32.41 2.16 0.20
CA VAL A 260 -33.38 3.24 0.08
C VAL A 260 -34.75 2.71 0.46
N GLU A 261 -35.34 3.29 1.50
CA GLU A 261 -36.71 3.04 1.93
C GLU A 261 -37.56 4.29 1.69
N SER A 262 -38.81 4.09 1.29
CA SER A 262 -39.79 5.18 1.19
C SER A 262 -40.13 5.66 2.61
N LYS A 263 -40.11 6.98 2.83
CA LYS A 263 -40.51 7.56 4.11
C LYS A 263 -42.02 7.68 4.24
#